data_AF-A0A6I7Y306-F1
#
_entry.id   AF-A0A6I7Y306-F1
#
_cell.length_a   1.000
_cell.length_b   1.000
_cell.length_c   1.000
_cell.angle_alpha   90.00
_cell.angle_beta   90.00
_cell.angle_gamma   90.00
#
_symmetry.space_group_name_H-M   'P 1'
#
loop_
_entity.id
_entity.type
_entity.pdbx_description
1 polymer ?
#
loop_
_entity_poly.entity_id
_entity_poly.type
_entity_poly.pdbx_seq_one_letter_code
_entity_poly.pdbx_strand_id
1 'polypeptide(L)'
;MARRRTQLASLAAVLATLLGGIAFTLLGQGSAQAHGVTMSPGSRTYLCYLDAKTSTGALDPTNPACKAALAESGATALYNWFAVLDSNAGGRGQGYVPDGKLCSAGDRSPYNFTGYNAPRGDWPRTHLTSGATIEVDHSNWAAHPGSFRVYVSKPGYAPTSELGWDDLELVQTVTNPPAVGSPGTDGGHYYWDLTLPSGRSGDAVMFIQWVRSDSQENFFSCSDIVFDGGHGEVTGMRGSTTPTPDPTDPTPDPTDPTPDPTDPTDPHTGCMAVYSVTNSWSGGFQGSVEVMNHNTTALDGWSVNWKPGAGTTVSSVWSGVLSTGSDGTLTVKNADYNRTIPPDGSVTFGFTATSTGNNFPIGSIGCVN
;
A
#
# COMPACT_ATOMS: atom_id res chain seq x y z
N MET A 1 16.68 59.65 26.46
CA MET A 1 17.03 58.74 25.34
C MET A 1 17.12 57.26 25.74
N ALA A 2 17.57 56.89 26.95
CA ALA A 2 17.73 55.48 27.35
C ALA A 2 16.40 54.66 27.40
N ARG A 3 15.30 55.26 27.87
CA ARG A 3 14.00 54.57 28.07
C ARG A 3 13.26 54.21 26.76
N ARG A 4 13.55 54.90 25.64
CA ARG A 4 13.00 54.56 24.31
C ARG A 4 13.74 53.40 23.65
N ARG A 5 15.02 53.19 23.98
CA ARG A 5 15.85 52.10 23.42
C ARG A 5 15.46 50.73 23.98
N THR A 6 15.05 50.67 25.24
CA THR A 6 14.60 49.42 25.88
C THR A 6 13.24 48.95 25.36
N GLN A 7 12.29 49.85 25.08
CA GLN A 7 10.98 49.47 24.52
C GLN A 7 11.05 48.95 23.07
N LEU A 8 11.95 49.51 22.25
CA LEU A 8 12.19 49.03 20.88
C LEU A 8 12.86 47.64 20.85
N ALA A 9 13.76 47.35 21.79
CA ALA A 9 14.37 46.03 21.92
C ALA A 9 13.35 44.95 22.35
N SER A 10 12.39 45.30 23.22
CA SER A 10 11.33 44.38 23.66
C SER A 10 10.33 44.05 22.55
N LEU A 11 9.96 45.03 21.70
CA LEU A 11 9.07 44.79 20.56
C LEU A 11 9.75 43.97 19.44
N ALA A 12 11.05 44.19 19.20
CA ALA A 12 11.80 43.38 18.24
C ALA A 12 11.96 41.92 18.70
N ALA A 13 12.13 41.67 20.01
CA ALA A 13 12.19 40.32 20.56
C ALA A 13 10.85 39.58 20.51
N VAL A 14 9.73 40.28 20.70
CA VAL A 14 8.37 39.72 20.58
C VAL A 14 8.02 39.43 19.11
N LEU A 15 8.42 40.28 18.17
CA LEU A 15 8.19 40.05 16.74
C LEU A 15 9.07 38.90 16.20
N ALA A 16 10.31 38.76 16.67
CA ALA A 16 11.20 37.66 16.29
C ALA A 16 10.73 36.30 16.84
N THR A 17 10.11 36.27 18.03
CA THR A 17 9.52 35.04 18.60
C THR A 17 8.20 34.68 17.92
N LEU A 18 7.38 35.66 17.52
CA LEU A 18 6.17 35.42 16.71
C LEU A 18 6.51 34.94 15.28
N LEU A 19 7.51 35.52 14.62
CA LEU A 19 7.96 35.09 13.29
C LEU A 19 8.69 33.74 13.34
N GLY A 20 9.47 33.46 14.39
CA GLY A 20 10.06 32.14 14.62
C GLY A 20 9.02 31.07 14.90
N GLY A 21 7.96 31.39 15.65
CA GLY A 21 6.84 30.48 15.91
C GLY A 21 6.02 30.14 14.66
N ILE A 22 5.79 31.12 13.77
CA ILE A 22 5.07 30.91 12.50
C ILE A 22 5.95 30.16 11.47
N ALA A 23 7.26 30.37 11.48
CA ALA A 23 8.20 29.64 10.62
C ALA A 23 8.38 28.17 11.04
N PHE A 24 8.23 27.85 12.33
CA PHE A 24 8.28 26.46 12.83
C PHE A 24 6.98 25.68 12.63
N THR A 25 5.84 26.34 12.38
CA THR A 25 4.57 25.65 12.07
C THR A 25 4.41 25.25 10.60
N LEU A 26 5.35 25.60 9.72
CA LEU A 26 5.28 25.32 8.28
C LEU A 26 6.30 24.27 7.81
N LEU A 27 7.07 23.66 8.71
CA LEU A 27 7.98 22.56 8.41
C LEU A 27 7.40 21.26 8.98
N GLY A 28 6.72 20.51 8.11
CA GLY A 28 6.27 19.14 8.41
C GLY A 28 4.76 18.95 8.41
N GLN A 29 4.08 19.29 7.31
CA GLN A 29 2.90 18.49 6.95
C GLN A 29 3.45 17.22 6.31
N GLY A 30 3.67 16.18 7.13
CA GLY A 30 3.82 14.83 6.61
C GLY A 30 2.56 14.51 5.81
N SER A 31 2.71 13.98 4.61
CA SER A 31 1.58 13.51 3.83
C SER A 31 0.91 12.40 4.64
N ALA A 32 -0.34 12.57 5.02
CA ALA A 32 -1.15 11.50 5.58
C ALA A 32 -1.28 10.40 4.53
N GLN A 33 -0.62 9.24 4.70
CA GLN A 33 -0.66 8.12 3.76
C GLN A 33 -1.61 6.98 4.18
N ALA A 34 -2.78 6.88 3.59
CA ALA A 34 -3.56 5.65 3.54
C ALA A 34 -2.83 4.60 2.70
N HIS A 35 -3.23 3.33 2.79
CA HIS A 35 -2.52 2.25 2.13
C HIS A 35 -3.47 1.07 1.90
N GLY A 36 -3.64 0.73 0.63
CA GLY A 36 -4.52 -0.36 0.21
C GLY A 36 -4.58 -0.44 -1.31
N VAL A 37 -4.52 -1.67 -1.81
CA VAL A 37 -4.91 -2.02 -3.18
C VAL A 37 -5.71 -3.30 -3.11
N THR A 38 -6.35 -3.68 -4.23
CA THR A 38 -7.20 -4.86 -4.29
C THR A 38 -6.38 -6.14 -4.10
N MET A 39 -6.87 -7.02 -3.24
CA MET A 39 -6.32 -8.35 -2.96
C MET A 39 -7.10 -9.45 -3.70
N SER A 40 -8.41 -9.27 -3.88
CA SER A 40 -9.27 -10.15 -4.67
C SER A 40 -10.35 -9.33 -5.39
N PRO A 41 -10.50 -9.42 -6.73
CA PRO A 41 -9.49 -9.84 -7.70
C PRO A 41 -8.18 -9.07 -7.53
N GLY A 42 -7.06 -9.79 -7.38
CA GLY A 42 -5.79 -9.19 -6.96
C GLY A 42 -5.24 -8.16 -7.95
N SER A 43 -4.73 -7.05 -7.41
CA SER A 43 -4.09 -6.00 -8.19
C SER A 43 -2.72 -6.42 -8.71
N ARG A 44 -2.22 -5.73 -9.75
CA ARG A 44 -0.88 -5.97 -10.34
C ARG A 44 0.23 -5.96 -9.29
N THR A 45 0.27 -4.95 -8.41
CA THR A 45 1.29 -4.85 -7.37
C THR A 45 1.18 -5.97 -6.36
N TYR A 46 -0.04 -6.30 -5.92
CA TYR A 46 -0.28 -7.39 -4.96
C TYR A 46 0.07 -8.76 -5.54
N LEU A 47 -0.45 -9.10 -6.72
CA LEU A 47 -0.17 -10.39 -7.36
C LEU A 47 1.32 -10.54 -7.72
N CYS A 48 1.97 -9.48 -8.21
CA CYS A 48 3.41 -9.54 -8.42
C CYS A 48 4.22 -9.65 -7.11
N TYR A 49 3.73 -9.10 -6.00
CA TYR A 49 4.36 -9.32 -4.70
C TYR A 49 4.23 -10.78 -4.27
N LEU A 50 3.05 -11.39 -4.44
CA LEU A 50 2.85 -12.81 -4.16
C LEU A 50 3.69 -13.73 -5.06
N ASP A 51 3.77 -13.43 -6.36
CA ASP A 51 4.62 -14.19 -7.30
C ASP A 51 6.11 -14.07 -6.97
N ALA A 52 6.55 -12.90 -6.49
CA ALA A 52 7.95 -12.61 -6.23
C ALA A 52 8.45 -13.06 -4.85
N LYS A 53 7.62 -12.97 -3.81
CA LYS A 53 8.07 -13.17 -2.42
C LYS A 53 8.59 -14.59 -2.21
N THR A 54 9.84 -14.69 -1.80
CA THR A 54 10.46 -15.96 -1.35
C THR A 54 10.45 -16.06 0.18
N SER A 55 10.71 -17.26 0.70
CA SER A 55 10.81 -17.48 2.15
C SER A 55 11.93 -16.69 2.84
N THR A 56 12.90 -16.18 2.07
CA THR A 56 14.01 -15.37 2.58
C THR A 56 13.73 -13.88 2.58
N GLY A 57 12.54 -13.46 2.13
CA GLY A 57 12.18 -12.06 1.90
C GLY A 57 12.61 -11.52 0.54
N ALA A 58 13.54 -12.18 -0.18
CA ALA A 58 13.94 -11.74 -1.50
C ALA A 58 12.79 -11.83 -2.51
N LEU A 59 12.85 -10.98 -3.54
CA LEU A 59 11.87 -10.91 -4.63
C LEU A 59 12.45 -11.59 -5.88
N ASP A 60 11.83 -12.69 -6.29
CA ASP A 60 12.17 -13.46 -7.50
C ASP A 60 10.86 -13.86 -8.22
N PRO A 61 10.23 -12.94 -8.96
CA PRO A 61 8.99 -13.24 -9.69
C PRO A 61 9.24 -14.26 -10.80
N THR A 62 8.24 -15.09 -11.11
CA THR A 62 8.26 -15.98 -12.28
C THR A 62 7.55 -15.37 -13.47
N ASN A 63 6.52 -14.57 -13.23
CA ASN A 63 5.72 -13.94 -14.26
C ASN A 63 6.56 -12.93 -15.07
N PRO A 64 6.53 -12.97 -16.42
CA PRO A 64 7.31 -12.05 -17.25
C PRO A 64 6.94 -10.57 -17.08
N ALA A 65 5.66 -10.24 -16.91
CA ALA A 65 5.23 -8.86 -16.65
C ALA A 65 5.71 -8.38 -15.27
N CYS A 66 5.61 -9.21 -14.22
CA CYS A 66 6.14 -8.89 -12.89
C CYS A 66 7.66 -8.72 -12.90
N LYS A 67 8.40 -9.54 -13.65
CA LYS A 67 9.85 -9.36 -13.85
C LYS A 67 10.17 -8.03 -14.51
N ALA A 68 9.43 -7.67 -15.57
CA ALA A 68 9.61 -6.41 -16.27
C ALA A 68 9.29 -5.20 -15.36
N ALA A 69 8.20 -5.28 -14.60
CA ALA A 69 7.80 -4.23 -13.67
C ALA A 69 8.78 -4.06 -12.51
N LEU A 70 9.31 -5.16 -11.97
CA LEU A 70 10.36 -5.14 -10.95
C LEU A 70 11.66 -4.51 -11.50
N ALA A 71 12.04 -4.81 -12.75
CA ALA A 71 13.21 -4.21 -13.39
C ALA A 71 13.05 -2.71 -13.62
N GLU A 72 11.85 -2.26 -13.99
CA GLU A 72 11.54 -0.83 -14.23
C GLU A 72 11.37 -0.04 -12.92
N SER A 73 10.66 -0.61 -11.95
CA SER A 73 10.16 0.12 -10.76
C SER A 73 11.02 -0.12 -9.52
N GLY A 74 11.85 -1.16 -9.54
CA GLY A 74 12.65 -1.58 -8.40
C GLY A 74 11.85 -2.33 -7.35
N ALA A 75 12.57 -2.95 -6.41
CA ALA A 75 12.01 -3.82 -5.38
C ALA A 75 11.11 -3.07 -4.37
N THR A 76 11.37 -1.78 -4.13
CA THR A 76 10.60 -0.95 -3.19
C THR A 76 9.11 -0.93 -3.52
N ALA A 77 8.75 -0.96 -4.80
CA ALA A 77 7.36 -1.00 -5.23
C ALA A 77 6.62 -2.26 -4.73
N LEU A 78 7.28 -3.42 -4.76
CA LEU A 78 6.68 -4.67 -4.30
C LEU A 78 6.64 -4.80 -2.78
N TYR A 79 7.61 -4.27 -2.04
CA TYR A 79 7.50 -4.24 -0.57
C TYR A 79 6.44 -3.25 -0.08
N ASN A 80 6.11 -2.24 -0.90
CA ASN A 80 5.08 -1.25 -0.64
C ASN A 80 3.90 -1.41 -1.62
N TRP A 81 3.53 -2.65 -1.93
CA TRP A 81 2.53 -2.99 -2.94
C TRP A 81 1.17 -2.31 -2.73
N PHE A 82 0.88 -1.92 -1.48
CA PHE A 82 -0.33 -1.21 -1.03
C PHE A 82 -0.26 0.33 -1.18
N ALA A 83 0.87 0.91 -1.60
CA ALA A 83 1.13 2.36 -1.55
C ALA A 83 0.99 3.08 -2.90
N VAL A 84 0.13 2.57 -3.78
CA VAL A 84 -0.12 3.18 -5.10
C VAL A 84 -1.08 4.37 -4.91
N LEU A 85 -0.52 5.52 -4.55
CA LEU A 85 -1.26 6.67 -4.03
C LEU A 85 -0.93 7.98 -4.72
N ASP A 86 -1.86 8.94 -4.61
CA ASP A 86 -1.64 10.35 -4.91
C ASP A 86 -2.25 11.18 -3.79
N SER A 87 -1.39 11.81 -2.98
CA SER A 87 -1.79 12.60 -1.82
C SER A 87 -2.66 13.83 -2.15
N ASN A 88 -2.75 14.21 -3.43
CA ASN A 88 -3.47 15.40 -3.87
C ASN A 88 -4.60 15.10 -4.86
N ALA A 89 -4.95 13.83 -5.10
CA ALA A 89 -5.96 13.49 -6.11
C ALA A 89 -7.32 14.12 -5.81
N GLY A 90 -7.78 14.10 -4.57
CA GLY A 90 -9.00 14.78 -4.12
C GLY A 90 -10.27 14.27 -4.78
N GLY A 91 -10.30 12.99 -5.16
CA GLY A 91 -11.37 12.37 -5.92
C GLY A 91 -11.36 12.70 -7.42
N ARG A 92 -10.33 13.39 -7.92
CA ARG A 92 -10.16 13.63 -9.36
C ARG A 92 -9.61 12.37 -10.04
N GLY A 93 -10.04 12.17 -11.28
CA GLY A 93 -9.61 11.07 -12.14
C GLY A 93 -9.29 11.60 -13.53
N GLN A 94 -10.23 11.43 -14.47
CA GLN A 94 -10.12 11.92 -15.84
C GLN A 94 -9.77 13.42 -15.89
N GLY A 95 -8.83 13.77 -16.76
CA GLY A 95 -8.30 15.14 -16.89
C GLY A 95 -7.28 15.54 -15.81
N TYR A 96 -7.04 14.71 -14.80
CA TYR A 96 -6.03 14.95 -13.76
C TYR A 96 -4.97 13.84 -13.69
N VAL A 97 -5.39 12.58 -13.60
CA VAL A 97 -4.51 11.42 -13.79
C VAL A 97 -4.42 11.18 -15.30
N PRO A 98 -3.24 11.28 -15.93
CA PRO A 98 -3.09 11.06 -17.35
C PRO A 98 -3.51 9.63 -17.75
N ASP A 99 -4.02 9.47 -18.97
CA ASP A 99 -4.18 8.15 -19.57
C ASP A 99 -2.83 7.42 -19.59
N GLY A 100 -2.89 6.09 -19.49
CA GLY A 100 -1.71 5.24 -19.37
C GLY A 100 -0.99 5.29 -18.04
N LYS A 101 -1.46 6.10 -17.09
CA LYS A 101 -0.84 6.27 -15.76
C LYS A 101 -1.76 5.91 -14.60
N LEU A 102 -2.89 5.26 -14.88
CA LEU A 102 -3.89 4.93 -13.85
C LEU A 102 -3.32 3.96 -12.81
N CYS A 103 -2.55 2.96 -13.23
CA CYS A 103 -2.03 1.90 -12.36
C CYS A 103 -0.81 2.33 -11.52
N SER A 104 -0.34 3.57 -11.66
CA SER A 104 0.71 4.17 -10.86
C SER A 104 0.28 5.46 -10.15
N ALA A 105 -1.03 5.71 -10.06
CA ALA A 105 -1.58 6.94 -9.50
C ALA A 105 -1.04 8.22 -10.18
N GLY A 106 -0.87 8.20 -11.50
CA GLY A 106 -0.32 9.33 -12.25
C GLY A 106 1.19 9.53 -12.09
N ASP A 107 1.92 8.52 -11.62
CA ASP A 107 3.33 8.59 -11.21
C ASP A 107 3.57 9.61 -10.07
N ARG A 108 2.59 9.80 -9.18
CA ARG A 108 2.65 10.79 -8.08
C ARG A 108 2.87 10.20 -6.69
N SER A 109 2.93 8.87 -6.60
CA SER A 109 3.26 8.18 -5.35
C SER A 109 4.70 8.51 -4.91
N PRO A 110 5.01 8.48 -3.61
CA PRO A 110 6.40 8.52 -3.12
C PRO A 110 7.27 7.36 -3.63
N TYR A 111 6.67 6.29 -4.18
CA TYR A 111 7.38 5.16 -4.78
C TYR A 111 7.19 5.11 -6.29
N ASN A 112 8.18 4.55 -6.99
CA ASN A 112 8.07 4.32 -8.43
C ASN A 112 7.16 3.12 -8.70
N PHE A 113 5.99 3.34 -9.32
CA PHE A 113 5.10 2.29 -9.81
C PHE A 113 4.96 2.32 -11.35
N THR A 114 5.85 3.01 -12.06
CA THR A 114 5.72 3.25 -13.51
C THR A 114 5.60 1.95 -14.31
N GLY A 115 6.33 0.90 -13.92
CA GLY A 115 6.31 -0.41 -14.59
C GLY A 115 4.98 -1.14 -14.53
N TYR A 116 4.10 -0.78 -13.59
CA TYR A 116 2.77 -1.39 -13.44
C TYR A 116 1.75 -0.83 -14.42
N ASN A 117 2.10 0.20 -15.20
CA ASN A 117 1.27 0.70 -16.30
C ASN A 117 1.47 -0.07 -17.62
N ALA A 118 2.47 -0.95 -17.71
CA ALA A 118 2.87 -1.54 -19.00
C ALA A 118 1.69 -2.26 -19.70
N PRO A 119 1.40 -1.93 -20.97
CA PRO A 119 0.32 -2.55 -21.73
C PRO A 119 0.75 -3.95 -22.20
N ARG A 120 0.45 -4.96 -21.39
CA ARG A 120 0.86 -6.35 -21.61
C ARG A 120 -0.29 -7.31 -21.36
N GLY A 121 -0.39 -8.35 -22.18
CA GLY A 121 -1.37 -9.43 -22.01
C GLY A 121 -0.92 -10.56 -21.08
N ASP A 122 0.26 -10.49 -20.47
CA ASP A 122 0.83 -11.57 -19.65
C ASP A 122 0.96 -11.22 -18.16
N TRP A 123 0.23 -10.21 -17.68
CA TRP A 123 0.05 -9.97 -16.25
C TRP A 123 -0.65 -11.17 -15.58
N PRO A 124 -0.34 -11.45 -14.29
CA PRO A 124 -1.18 -12.31 -13.49
C PRO A 124 -2.63 -11.83 -13.50
N ARG A 125 -3.59 -12.75 -13.58
CA ARG A 125 -4.99 -12.38 -13.77
C ARG A 125 -5.94 -13.29 -13.01
N THR A 126 -7.09 -12.74 -12.63
CA THR A 126 -8.18 -13.49 -12.00
C THR A 126 -9.24 -13.90 -13.03
N HIS A 127 -9.63 -15.17 -13.03
CA HIS A 127 -10.63 -15.76 -13.90
C HIS A 127 -12.02 -15.58 -13.31
N LEU A 128 -12.95 -15.01 -14.09
CA LEU A 128 -14.26 -14.58 -13.63
C LEU A 128 -15.38 -14.98 -14.59
N THR A 129 -16.59 -15.05 -14.06
CA THR A 129 -17.82 -15.33 -14.81
C THR A 129 -18.58 -14.03 -15.06
N SER A 130 -18.88 -13.71 -16.31
CA SER A 130 -19.69 -12.53 -16.64
C SER A 130 -21.08 -12.62 -16.04
N GLY A 131 -21.55 -11.52 -15.42
CA GLY A 131 -22.85 -11.48 -14.73
C GLY A 131 -22.88 -12.12 -13.34
N ALA A 132 -21.81 -12.78 -12.90
CA ALA A 132 -21.73 -13.33 -11.55
C ALA A 132 -21.54 -12.21 -10.50
N THR A 133 -21.87 -12.51 -9.25
CA THR A 133 -21.47 -11.70 -8.09
C THR A 133 -20.23 -12.32 -7.48
N ILE A 134 -19.25 -11.48 -7.16
CA ILE A 134 -18.00 -11.85 -6.50
C ILE A 134 -17.81 -11.01 -5.25
N GLU A 135 -17.07 -11.55 -4.28
CA GLU A 135 -16.54 -10.77 -3.17
C GLU A 135 -15.27 -10.04 -3.63
N VAL A 136 -15.18 -8.75 -3.30
CA VAL A 136 -13.99 -7.94 -3.53
C VAL A 136 -13.30 -7.70 -2.20
N ASP A 137 -12.02 -8.07 -2.13
CA ASP A 137 -11.15 -7.82 -0.98
C ASP A 137 -10.21 -6.67 -1.31
N HIS A 138 -10.22 -5.63 -0.50
CA HIS A 138 -9.32 -4.48 -0.65
C HIS A 138 -8.50 -4.28 0.62
N SER A 139 -7.18 -4.34 0.50
CA SER A 139 -6.26 -4.27 1.65
C SER A 139 -6.58 -3.08 2.54
N ASN A 140 -6.63 -3.32 3.86
CA ASN A 140 -6.80 -2.29 4.88
C ASN A 140 -5.48 -1.96 5.58
N TRP A 141 -4.34 -2.13 4.87
CA TRP A 141 -2.99 -1.96 5.43
C TRP A 141 -2.84 -0.69 6.28
N ALA A 142 -3.41 0.42 5.81
CA ALA A 142 -3.85 1.50 6.68
C ALA A 142 -5.33 1.78 6.41
N ALA A 143 -6.18 1.66 7.44
CA ALA A 143 -7.62 1.84 7.31
C ALA A 143 -8.02 3.32 7.36
N HIS A 144 -8.88 3.73 6.44
CA HIS A 144 -9.40 5.11 6.34
C HIS A 144 -10.88 5.13 5.93
N PRO A 145 -11.65 6.17 6.29
CA PRO A 145 -13.01 6.32 5.81
C PRO A 145 -13.02 6.86 4.37
N GLY A 146 -13.88 6.34 3.51
CA GLY A 146 -13.97 6.82 2.13
C GLY A 146 -14.87 5.99 1.23
N SER A 147 -14.78 6.31 -0.06
CA SER A 147 -15.54 5.62 -1.11
C SER A 147 -14.61 4.91 -2.09
N PHE A 148 -14.90 3.66 -2.39
CA PHE A 148 -14.23 2.84 -3.40
C PHE A 148 -15.04 2.92 -4.70
N ARG A 149 -14.50 3.62 -5.70
CA ARG A 149 -15.10 3.70 -7.03
C ARG A 149 -14.54 2.57 -7.88
N VAL A 150 -15.38 1.60 -8.21
CA VAL A 150 -15.03 0.40 -8.95
C VAL A 150 -15.39 0.57 -10.41
N TYR A 151 -14.39 0.44 -11.27
CA TYR A 151 -14.50 0.51 -12.71
C TYR A 151 -14.10 -0.82 -13.32
N VAL A 152 -14.68 -1.14 -14.47
CA VAL A 152 -14.22 -2.25 -15.33
C VAL A 152 -13.96 -1.67 -16.71
N SER A 153 -12.95 -2.16 -17.43
CA SER A 153 -12.73 -1.74 -18.82
C SER A 153 -13.97 -2.03 -19.69
N LYS A 154 -14.20 -1.28 -20.76
CA LYS A 154 -15.33 -1.47 -21.68
C LYS A 154 -15.07 -2.70 -22.58
N PRO A 155 -16.13 -3.30 -23.16
CA PRO A 155 -15.96 -4.33 -24.18
C PRO A 155 -15.04 -3.86 -25.32
N GLY A 156 -14.10 -4.73 -25.73
CA GLY A 156 -13.13 -4.43 -26.79
C GLY A 156 -11.80 -3.84 -26.30
N TYR A 157 -11.67 -3.47 -25.03
CA TYR A 157 -10.35 -3.19 -24.45
C TYR A 157 -9.43 -4.40 -24.56
N ALA A 158 -8.17 -4.17 -24.93
CA ALA A 158 -7.13 -5.18 -24.96
C ALA A 158 -6.02 -4.79 -23.96
N PRO A 159 -5.50 -5.73 -23.15
CA PRO A 159 -4.47 -5.42 -22.17
C PRO A 159 -3.13 -5.01 -22.81
N THR A 160 -2.94 -5.27 -24.11
CA THR A 160 -1.80 -4.75 -24.90
C THR A 160 -1.99 -3.31 -25.38
N SER A 161 -3.09 -2.65 -25.01
CA SER A 161 -3.34 -1.23 -25.23
C SER A 161 -3.14 -0.44 -23.94
N GLU A 162 -2.69 0.80 -24.08
CA GLU A 162 -2.63 1.74 -22.97
C GLU A 162 -4.01 1.90 -22.32
N LEU A 163 -4.10 1.83 -20.99
CA LEU A 163 -5.36 1.99 -20.26
C LEU A 163 -5.63 3.48 -20.02
N GLY A 164 -6.69 4.02 -20.61
CA GLY A 164 -7.18 5.37 -20.36
C GLY A 164 -8.51 5.41 -19.61
N TRP A 165 -8.92 6.62 -19.20
CA TRP A 165 -10.22 6.83 -18.54
C TRP A 165 -11.39 6.52 -19.46
N ASP A 166 -11.27 6.80 -20.76
CA ASP A 166 -12.31 6.51 -21.74
C ASP A 166 -12.46 5.00 -22.02
N ASP A 167 -11.51 4.17 -21.59
CA ASP A 167 -11.62 2.71 -21.64
C ASP A 167 -12.42 2.15 -20.47
N LEU A 168 -12.71 2.92 -19.43
CA LEU A 168 -13.34 2.45 -18.19
C LEU A 168 -14.83 2.81 -18.10
N GLU A 169 -15.61 1.91 -17.53
CA GLU A 169 -16.98 2.17 -17.07
C GLU A 169 -17.07 2.01 -15.56
N LEU A 170 -17.69 2.97 -14.87
CA LEU A 170 -17.97 2.87 -13.43
C LEU A 170 -19.09 1.86 -13.22
N VAL A 171 -18.83 0.81 -12.45
CA VAL A 171 -19.80 -0.28 -12.19
C VAL A 171 -20.37 -0.24 -10.78
N GLN A 172 -19.62 0.27 -9.80
CA GLN A 172 -20.06 0.36 -8.41
C GLN A 172 -19.35 1.50 -7.68
N THR A 173 -19.99 2.04 -6.66
CA THR A 173 -19.31 2.85 -5.63
C THR A 173 -19.75 2.36 -4.27
N VAL A 174 -18.78 1.98 -3.44
CA VAL A 174 -19.02 1.47 -2.07
C VAL A 174 -18.43 2.45 -1.09
N THR A 175 -19.16 2.79 -0.02
CA THR A 175 -18.69 3.77 0.99
C THR A 175 -18.59 3.09 2.33
N ASN A 176 -17.42 3.19 2.97
CA ASN A 176 -17.11 2.58 4.27
C ASN A 176 -17.58 1.11 4.38
N PRO A 177 -17.13 0.21 3.49
CA PRO A 177 -17.42 -1.22 3.62
C PRO A 177 -16.93 -1.78 4.97
N PRO A 178 -17.51 -2.89 5.45
CA PRO A 178 -16.97 -3.60 6.59
C PRO A 178 -15.54 -4.10 6.29
N ALA A 179 -14.81 -4.45 7.35
CA ALA A 179 -13.46 -4.98 7.25
C ALA A 179 -13.29 -6.18 8.20
N VAL A 180 -12.38 -7.09 7.82
CA VAL A 180 -11.93 -8.22 8.62
C VAL A 180 -10.40 -8.18 8.73
N GLY A 181 -9.88 -8.59 9.90
CA GLY A 181 -8.47 -8.46 10.23
C GLY A 181 -8.07 -7.03 10.60
N SER A 182 -7.16 -6.90 11.56
CA SER A 182 -6.69 -5.59 12.02
C SER A 182 -5.89 -4.88 10.91
N PRO A 183 -6.00 -3.55 10.77
CA PRO A 183 -5.14 -2.78 9.89
C PRO A 183 -3.66 -3.05 10.13
N GLY A 184 -2.86 -3.10 9.05
CA GLY A 184 -1.41 -3.36 9.10
C GLY A 184 -1.03 -4.82 9.30
N THR A 185 -2.00 -5.74 9.29
CA THR A 185 -1.74 -7.20 9.37
C THR A 185 -1.76 -7.86 7.99
N ASP A 186 -1.01 -8.96 7.86
CA ASP A 186 -1.11 -9.83 6.70
C ASP A 186 -2.55 -10.38 6.60
N GLY A 187 -3.24 -10.06 5.50
CA GLY A 187 -4.60 -10.54 5.26
C GLY A 187 -5.72 -9.61 5.70
N GLY A 188 -5.44 -8.50 6.40
CA GLY A 188 -6.46 -7.51 6.73
C GLY A 188 -7.04 -6.83 5.47
N HIS A 189 -8.37 -6.77 5.35
CA HIS A 189 -9.03 -6.18 4.20
C HIS A 189 -10.45 -5.69 4.49
N TYR A 190 -10.88 -4.70 3.71
CA TYR A 190 -12.29 -4.41 3.46
C TYR A 190 -12.88 -5.44 2.51
N TYR A 191 -14.17 -5.75 2.67
CA TYR A 191 -14.87 -6.68 1.78
C TYR A 191 -16.26 -6.18 1.39
N TRP A 192 -16.70 -6.51 0.17
CA TRP A 192 -18.06 -6.25 -0.32
C TRP A 192 -18.40 -7.09 -1.56
N ASP A 193 -19.70 -7.24 -1.84
CA ASP A 193 -20.18 -7.87 -3.07
C ASP A 193 -20.14 -6.93 -4.28
N LEU A 194 -19.59 -7.41 -5.39
CA LEU A 194 -19.63 -6.78 -6.71
C LEU A 194 -20.35 -7.68 -7.71
N THR A 195 -21.47 -7.22 -8.25
CA THR A 195 -22.10 -7.85 -9.43
C THR A 195 -21.38 -7.39 -10.70
N LEU A 196 -20.73 -8.34 -11.39
CA LEU A 196 -19.97 -8.08 -12.61
C LEU A 196 -20.91 -7.77 -13.80
N PRO A 197 -20.50 -6.90 -14.74
CA PRO A 197 -21.28 -6.68 -15.96
C PRO A 197 -21.52 -7.99 -16.73
N SER A 198 -22.75 -8.18 -17.20
CA SER A 198 -23.14 -9.30 -18.06
C SER A 198 -22.73 -9.08 -19.52
N GLY A 199 -22.63 -10.14 -20.32
CA GLY A 199 -22.30 -10.05 -21.75
C GLY A 199 -20.84 -9.69 -22.03
N ARG A 200 -19.95 -9.99 -21.08
CA ARG A 200 -18.49 -9.78 -21.16
C ARG A 200 -17.79 -11.09 -21.51
N SER A 201 -16.68 -11.01 -22.22
CA SER A 201 -15.83 -12.15 -22.56
C SER A 201 -14.38 -11.71 -22.75
N GLY A 202 -13.43 -12.56 -22.38
CA GLY A 202 -12.01 -12.30 -22.57
C GLY A 202 -11.43 -11.28 -21.59
N ASP A 203 -10.24 -10.79 -21.91
CA ASP A 203 -9.41 -9.97 -21.03
C ASP A 203 -10.06 -8.62 -20.71
N ALA A 204 -9.91 -8.18 -19.47
CA ALA A 204 -10.35 -6.88 -18.99
C ALA A 204 -9.46 -6.41 -17.82
N VAL A 205 -9.62 -5.15 -17.42
CA VAL A 205 -9.03 -4.62 -16.20
C VAL A 205 -10.14 -4.12 -15.30
N MET A 206 -10.08 -4.50 -14.03
CA MET A 206 -10.83 -3.84 -12.97
C MET A 206 -9.94 -2.76 -12.35
N PHE A 207 -10.43 -1.52 -12.32
CA PHE A 207 -9.73 -0.40 -11.72
C PHE A 207 -10.52 0.10 -10.52
N ILE A 208 -9.85 0.27 -9.38
CA ILE A 208 -10.46 0.84 -8.18
C ILE A 208 -9.73 2.12 -7.79
N GLN A 209 -10.48 3.21 -7.66
CA GLN A 209 -10.03 4.43 -7.01
C GLN A 209 -10.64 4.51 -5.61
N TRP A 210 -9.81 4.42 -4.57
CA TRP A 210 -10.24 4.68 -3.20
C TRP A 210 -10.08 6.16 -2.89
N VAL A 211 -11.22 6.84 -2.69
CA VAL A 211 -11.31 8.26 -2.39
C VAL A 211 -11.57 8.44 -0.90
N ARG A 212 -10.54 8.86 -0.17
CA ARG A 212 -10.67 9.21 1.25
C ARG A 212 -11.67 10.34 1.46
N SER A 213 -12.38 10.28 2.57
CA SER A 213 -13.33 11.32 3.00
C SER A 213 -12.73 12.31 4.00
N ASP A 214 -11.56 11.96 4.55
CA ASP A 214 -10.82 12.70 5.58
C ASP A 214 -9.51 13.34 5.04
N SER A 215 -9.16 13.09 3.77
CA SER A 215 -7.94 13.60 3.13
C SER A 215 -8.15 13.83 1.63
N GLN A 216 -7.24 14.58 0.98
CA GLN A 216 -7.16 14.65 -0.48
C GLN A 216 -6.51 13.42 -1.10
N GLU A 217 -5.90 12.56 -0.30
CA GLU A 217 -5.20 11.40 -0.82
C GLU A 217 -6.13 10.33 -1.35
N ASN A 218 -5.78 9.73 -2.50
CA ASN A 218 -6.50 8.59 -3.07
C ASN A 218 -5.54 7.44 -3.41
N PHE A 219 -6.09 6.22 -3.52
CA PHE A 219 -5.38 5.01 -3.94
C PHE A 219 -5.90 4.51 -5.27
N PHE A 220 -5.01 3.88 -6.02
CA PHE A 220 -5.24 3.46 -7.39
C PHE A 220 -4.83 2.00 -7.52
N SER A 221 -5.79 1.15 -7.85
CA SER A 221 -5.58 -0.30 -7.96
C SER A 221 -6.02 -0.77 -9.34
N CYS A 222 -5.15 -1.50 -10.04
CA CYS A 222 -5.47 -2.17 -11.30
C CYS A 222 -5.36 -3.68 -11.11
N SER A 223 -6.43 -4.42 -11.39
CA SER A 223 -6.48 -5.88 -11.37
C SER A 223 -6.76 -6.39 -12.78
N ASP A 224 -5.86 -7.17 -13.36
CA ASP A 224 -6.12 -7.84 -14.63
C ASP A 224 -7.08 -9.02 -14.37
N ILE A 225 -8.14 -9.08 -15.16
CA ILE A 225 -9.20 -10.09 -15.04
C ILE A 225 -9.51 -10.68 -16.41
N VAL A 226 -10.14 -11.86 -16.44
CA VAL A 226 -10.61 -12.48 -17.68
C VAL A 226 -12.02 -13.05 -17.49
N PHE A 227 -12.92 -12.73 -18.42
CA PHE A 227 -14.27 -13.28 -18.45
C PHE A 227 -14.30 -14.54 -19.31
N ASP A 228 -14.04 -15.68 -18.69
CA ASP A 228 -13.97 -17.00 -19.35
C ASP A 228 -14.77 -18.09 -18.62
N GLY A 229 -15.51 -17.72 -17.56
CA GLY A 229 -16.31 -18.64 -16.76
C GLY A 229 -15.64 -19.10 -15.48
N GLY A 230 -14.50 -18.52 -15.09
CA GLY A 230 -13.88 -18.79 -13.79
C GLY A 230 -14.62 -18.21 -12.59
N HIS A 231 -14.13 -18.56 -11.40
CA HIS A 231 -14.73 -18.29 -10.10
C HIS A 231 -13.75 -17.66 -9.10
N GLY A 232 -12.70 -16.99 -9.58
CA GLY A 232 -11.69 -16.33 -8.76
C GLY A 232 -10.30 -16.96 -8.84
N GLU A 233 -10.11 -17.98 -9.67
CA GLU A 233 -8.80 -18.59 -9.88
C GLU A 233 -7.81 -17.54 -10.42
N VAL A 234 -6.58 -17.56 -9.94
CA VAL A 234 -5.53 -16.66 -10.44
C VAL A 234 -4.57 -17.46 -11.29
N THR A 235 -4.24 -17.00 -12.50
CA THR A 235 -3.19 -17.57 -13.36
C THR A 235 -2.04 -16.61 -13.59
N GLY A 236 -0.93 -17.14 -14.13
CA GLY A 236 0.26 -16.36 -14.45
C GLY A 236 1.19 -16.11 -13.26
N MET A 237 1.05 -16.82 -12.15
CA MET A 237 1.98 -16.76 -11.00
C MET A 237 2.58 -18.11 -10.66
N ARG A 238 3.71 -18.12 -9.93
CA ARG A 238 4.27 -19.32 -9.33
C ARG A 238 3.24 -20.03 -8.47
N GLY A 239 3.03 -21.32 -8.70
CA GLY A 239 2.10 -22.15 -7.91
C GLY A 239 0.64 -22.06 -8.36
N SER A 240 0.31 -21.25 -9.37
CA SER A 240 -0.98 -21.31 -10.05
C SER A 240 -0.99 -22.42 -11.09
N THR A 241 -1.97 -23.33 -11.01
CA THR A 241 -2.30 -24.26 -12.09
C THR A 241 -3.32 -23.61 -13.02
N THR A 242 -3.06 -23.65 -14.33
CA THR A 242 -4.06 -23.31 -15.36
C THR A 242 -5.29 -24.23 -15.21
N PRO A 243 -6.53 -23.71 -15.14
CA PRO A 243 -7.70 -24.56 -15.23
C PRO A 243 -7.78 -25.14 -16.65
N THR A 244 -7.69 -26.47 -16.77
CA THR A 244 -8.22 -27.15 -17.96
C THR A 244 -9.75 -27.17 -17.82
N PRO A 245 -10.54 -26.76 -18.82
CA PRO A 245 -11.98 -26.87 -18.72
C PRO A 245 -12.35 -28.36 -18.80
N ASP A 246 -12.77 -28.94 -17.67
CA ASP A 246 -13.42 -30.25 -17.67
C ASP A 246 -14.92 -30.02 -17.38
N PRO A 247 -15.84 -30.51 -18.22
CA PRO A 247 -17.26 -30.36 -17.99
C PRO A 247 -17.72 -31.38 -16.94
N THR A 248 -18.58 -30.91 -16.02
CA THR A 248 -19.36 -31.66 -15.01
C THR A 248 -18.62 -32.17 -13.76
N ASP A 249 -18.84 -31.52 -12.60
CA ASP A 249 -19.49 -32.12 -11.40
C ASP A 249 -19.72 -31.06 -10.28
N PRO A 250 -20.48 -31.33 -9.19
CA PRO A 250 -21.39 -30.37 -8.61
C PRO A 250 -20.85 -29.72 -7.32
N THR A 251 -21.50 -28.62 -6.97
CA THR A 251 -21.32 -27.82 -5.76
C THR A 251 -21.25 -28.65 -4.46
N PRO A 252 -20.29 -28.38 -3.55
CA PRO A 252 -20.44 -28.72 -2.14
C PRO A 252 -21.09 -27.57 -1.36
N ASP A 253 -22.09 -27.96 -0.58
CA ASP A 253 -22.88 -27.18 0.39
C ASP A 253 -21.99 -26.62 1.53
N PRO A 254 -22.18 -25.38 2.04
CA PRO A 254 -21.40 -24.85 3.15
C PRO A 254 -22.12 -25.05 4.48
N THR A 255 -21.59 -25.92 5.34
CA THR A 255 -21.92 -25.94 6.77
C THR A 255 -20.64 -26.00 7.60
N ASP A 256 -20.22 -24.86 8.16
CA ASP A 256 -20.20 -24.55 9.62
C ASP A 256 -19.56 -23.16 9.85
N PRO A 257 -19.93 -22.39 10.91
CA PRO A 257 -19.66 -20.96 11.00
C PRO A 257 -18.30 -20.67 11.63
N THR A 258 -17.58 -19.72 11.04
CA THR A 258 -16.38 -19.12 11.63
C THR A 258 -16.78 -18.14 12.74
N PRO A 259 -16.10 -18.13 13.90
CA PRO A 259 -16.45 -17.25 15.01
C PRO A 259 -16.17 -15.78 14.68
N ASP A 260 -17.16 -14.96 15.03
CA ASP A 260 -17.17 -13.49 15.04
C ASP A 260 -16.16 -12.93 16.05
N PRO A 261 -15.30 -11.96 15.71
CA PRO A 261 -14.58 -11.17 16.69
C PRO A 261 -15.20 -9.78 16.80
N THR A 262 -16.17 -9.63 17.70
CA THR A 262 -16.38 -8.37 18.41
C THR A 262 -15.30 -8.22 19.48
N ASP A 263 -14.35 -7.29 19.33
CA ASP A 263 -13.88 -6.48 20.47
C ASP A 263 -13.11 -5.21 20.02
N PRO A 264 -13.60 -3.99 20.35
CA PRO A 264 -12.87 -2.74 20.17
C PRO A 264 -12.01 -2.45 21.41
N THR A 265 -10.67 -2.40 21.28
CA THR A 265 -9.70 -1.62 22.11
C THR A 265 -8.22 -2.00 21.86
N ASP A 266 -7.77 -2.00 20.61
CA ASP A 266 -6.31 -1.92 20.33
C ASP A 266 -5.88 -0.46 20.10
N PRO A 267 -5.08 0.16 21.00
CA PRO A 267 -4.64 1.55 20.88
C PRO A 267 -3.72 1.87 19.68
N HIS A 268 -3.43 0.89 18.81
CA HIS A 268 -2.55 1.06 17.65
C HIS A 268 -3.23 0.84 16.29
N THR A 269 -4.56 0.89 16.24
CA THR A 269 -5.38 0.91 15.01
C THR A 269 -5.11 2.18 14.17
N GLY A 270 -3.92 2.30 13.59
CA GLY A 270 -3.49 3.46 12.81
C GLY A 270 -1.98 3.70 12.74
N CYS A 271 -1.15 2.94 13.48
CA CYS A 271 0.30 3.01 13.29
C CYS A 271 0.72 2.19 12.08
N MET A 272 1.54 2.78 11.20
CA MET A 272 2.10 2.09 10.04
C MET A 272 3.60 2.31 9.92
N ALA A 273 4.32 1.32 9.39
CA ALA A 273 5.73 1.41 9.07
C ALA A 273 5.99 1.12 7.58
N VAL A 274 6.84 1.93 6.95
CA VAL A 274 7.30 1.72 5.56
C VAL A 274 8.82 1.63 5.54
N TYR A 275 9.32 0.57 4.93
CA TYR A 275 10.75 0.29 4.79
C TYR A 275 11.28 0.75 3.43
N SER A 276 12.43 1.42 3.42
CA SER A 276 13.16 1.82 2.22
C SER A 276 14.67 1.58 2.35
N VAL A 277 15.32 1.15 1.28
CA VAL A 277 16.78 1.15 1.15
C VAL A 277 17.20 2.48 0.53
N THR A 278 17.87 3.34 1.30
CA THR A 278 18.21 4.70 0.86
C THR A 278 19.59 4.78 0.20
N ASN A 279 20.49 3.86 0.53
CA ASN A 279 21.81 3.75 -0.09
C ASN A 279 22.34 2.31 0.06
N SER A 280 23.17 1.83 -0.86
CA SER A 280 23.76 0.49 -0.79
C SER A 280 25.17 0.42 -1.35
N TRP A 281 26.01 -0.43 -0.77
CA TRP A 281 27.40 -0.69 -1.19
C TRP A 281 27.73 -2.18 -1.08
N SER A 282 28.93 -2.58 -1.51
CA SER A 282 29.36 -3.98 -1.39
C SER A 282 29.41 -4.41 0.09
N GLY A 283 28.58 -5.38 0.45
CA GLY A 283 28.52 -5.94 1.80
C GLY A 283 27.64 -5.18 2.80
N GLY A 284 26.94 -4.11 2.40
CA GLY A 284 26.07 -3.37 3.32
C GLY A 284 25.14 -2.35 2.66
N PHE A 285 24.23 -1.82 3.46
CA PHE A 285 23.29 -0.80 3.02
C PHE A 285 22.85 0.11 4.17
N GLN A 286 22.27 1.25 3.80
CA GLN A 286 21.53 2.13 4.66
C GLN A 286 20.04 1.97 4.39
N GLY A 287 19.27 1.75 5.45
CA GLY A 287 17.83 1.69 5.40
C GLY A 287 17.19 2.81 6.21
N SER A 288 15.94 3.12 5.85
CA SER A 288 15.09 4.09 6.49
C SER A 288 13.72 3.47 6.69
N VAL A 289 13.13 3.71 7.85
CA VAL A 289 11.75 3.32 8.14
C VAL A 289 10.96 4.56 8.54
N GLU A 290 9.94 4.86 7.76
CA GLU A 290 8.96 5.90 8.08
C GLU A 290 7.84 5.27 8.92
N VAL A 291 7.56 5.86 10.07
CA VAL A 291 6.49 5.46 10.99
C VAL A 291 5.43 6.54 10.96
N MET A 292 4.21 6.17 10.61
CA MET A 292 3.10 7.09 10.41
C MET A 292 2.00 6.82 11.42
N ASN A 293 1.30 7.90 11.79
CA ASN A 293 0.10 7.84 12.60
C ASN A 293 -1.12 8.24 11.78
N HIS A 294 -1.98 7.26 11.49
CA HIS A 294 -3.25 7.43 10.79
C HIS A 294 -4.45 7.51 11.73
N ASN A 295 -4.21 7.61 13.05
CA ASN A 295 -5.28 7.92 13.98
C ASN A 295 -5.67 9.40 13.88
N THR A 296 -6.91 9.69 14.26
CA THR A 296 -7.38 11.07 14.46
C THR A 296 -6.83 11.72 15.75
N THR A 297 -6.14 10.94 16.58
CA THR A 297 -5.45 11.38 17.81
C THR A 297 -3.95 11.16 17.71
N ALA A 298 -3.16 11.91 18.46
CA ALA A 298 -1.71 11.71 18.50
C ALA A 298 -1.36 10.31 19.04
N LEU A 299 -0.42 9.63 18.39
CA LEU A 299 0.18 8.39 18.87
C LEU A 299 1.26 8.75 19.90
N ASP A 300 1.16 8.20 21.11
CA ASP A 300 2.19 8.38 22.16
C ASP A 300 3.00 7.09 22.36
N GLY A 301 4.17 7.05 21.74
CA GLY A 301 5.02 5.87 21.70
C GLY A 301 4.75 5.02 20.46
N TRP A 302 5.82 4.55 19.84
CA TRP A 302 5.74 3.65 18.70
C TRP A 302 6.87 2.63 18.77
N SER A 303 6.58 1.45 18.24
CA SER A 303 7.53 0.37 18.09
C SER A 303 7.28 -0.28 16.74
N VAL A 304 8.35 -0.58 16.01
CA VAL A 304 8.26 -1.25 14.71
C VAL A 304 9.08 -2.52 14.77
N ASN A 305 8.49 -3.63 14.34
CA ASN A 305 9.21 -4.89 14.21
C ASN A 305 9.25 -5.40 12.77
N TRP A 306 10.32 -6.14 12.47
CA TRP A 306 10.44 -6.91 11.24
C TRP A 306 11.52 -7.97 11.41
N LYS A 307 11.49 -8.98 10.56
CA LYS A 307 12.56 -9.96 10.45
C LYS A 307 13.52 -9.54 9.32
N PRO A 308 14.83 -9.36 9.57
CA PRO A 308 15.76 -9.04 8.50
C PRO A 308 15.86 -10.16 7.47
N GLY A 309 16.07 -9.79 6.20
CA GLY A 309 16.38 -10.72 5.13
C GLY A 309 17.52 -11.68 5.48
N ALA A 310 17.48 -12.89 4.92
CA ALA A 310 18.56 -13.87 5.14
C ALA A 310 19.93 -13.27 4.76
N GLY A 311 20.91 -13.39 5.67
CA GLY A 311 22.26 -12.82 5.47
C GLY A 311 22.39 -11.33 5.80
N THR A 312 21.36 -10.71 6.37
CA THR A 312 21.38 -9.31 6.80
C THR A 312 21.47 -9.17 8.31
N THR A 313 22.32 -8.25 8.77
CA THR A 313 22.46 -7.89 10.18
C THR A 313 22.46 -6.38 10.33
N VAL A 314 21.52 -5.85 11.08
CA VAL A 314 21.48 -4.41 11.42
C VAL A 314 22.56 -4.12 12.45
N SER A 315 23.46 -3.18 12.12
CA SER A 315 24.66 -2.87 12.88
C SER A 315 24.58 -1.57 13.68
N SER A 316 23.79 -0.60 13.23
CA SER A 316 23.52 0.64 13.96
C SER A 316 22.14 1.19 13.62
N VAL A 317 21.48 1.82 14.59
CA VAL A 317 20.18 2.49 14.44
C VAL A 317 20.31 3.90 15.03
N TRP A 318 19.67 4.87 14.39
CA TRP A 318 19.49 6.22 14.93
C TRP A 318 18.01 6.62 14.90
N SER A 319 17.65 7.60 15.72
CA SER A 319 16.26 8.03 15.92
C SER A 319 15.32 6.93 16.42
N GLY A 320 15.89 5.90 17.05
CA GLY A 320 15.18 4.79 17.67
C GLY A 320 16.11 3.91 18.50
N VAL A 321 15.54 3.02 19.30
CA VAL A 321 16.25 2.09 20.19
C VAL A 321 15.99 0.67 19.69
N LEU A 322 17.04 0.00 19.23
CA LEU A 322 16.97 -1.36 18.70
C LEU A 322 16.99 -2.40 19.82
N SER A 323 16.14 -3.41 19.68
CA SER A 323 16.19 -4.67 20.41
C SER A 323 16.03 -5.83 19.43
N THR A 324 16.59 -6.99 19.77
CA THR A 324 16.56 -8.19 18.93
C THR A 324 16.01 -9.36 19.72
N GLY A 325 14.94 -9.97 19.21
CA GLY A 325 14.35 -11.18 19.77
C GLY A 325 15.22 -12.41 19.52
N SER A 326 14.98 -13.47 20.31
CA SER A 326 15.71 -14.75 20.17
C SER A 326 15.47 -15.45 18.83
N ASP A 327 14.39 -15.12 18.14
CA ASP A 327 14.00 -15.60 16.81
C ASP A 327 14.60 -14.76 15.67
N GLY A 328 15.41 -13.75 15.98
CA GLY A 328 16.02 -12.82 15.03
C GLY A 328 15.12 -11.67 14.59
N THR A 329 13.92 -11.53 15.16
CA THR A 329 13.04 -10.38 14.90
C THR A 329 13.65 -9.13 15.52
N LEU A 330 13.80 -8.07 14.72
CA LEU A 330 14.22 -6.76 15.21
C LEU A 330 13.01 -5.97 15.67
N THR A 331 13.17 -5.20 16.73
CA THR A 331 12.16 -4.26 17.21
C THR A 331 12.84 -2.93 17.54
N VAL A 332 12.42 -1.87 16.87
CA VAL A 332 12.90 -0.50 17.09
C VAL A 332 11.80 0.30 17.77
N LYS A 333 12.07 0.76 19.00
CA LYS A 333 11.21 1.70 19.73
C LYS A 333 11.63 3.14 19.51
N ASN A 334 10.70 4.07 19.68
CA ASN A 334 10.97 5.50 19.57
C ASN A 334 12.12 5.98 20.47
N ALA A 335 12.80 7.05 20.05
CA ALA A 335 13.59 7.89 20.96
C ALA A 335 12.66 8.86 21.69
N ASP A 336 13.12 9.47 22.79
CA ASP A 336 12.27 10.36 23.58
C ASP A 336 11.74 11.57 22.78
N TYR A 337 12.58 12.14 21.90
CA TYR A 337 12.24 13.35 21.16
C TYR A 337 11.27 13.12 19.99
N ASN A 338 11.13 11.88 19.51
CA ASN A 338 10.23 11.53 18.40
C ASN A 338 9.14 10.54 18.83
N ARG A 339 8.88 10.46 20.14
CA ARG A 339 7.88 9.58 20.75
C ARG A 339 6.46 9.84 20.26
N THR A 340 6.10 11.11 20.18
CA THR A 340 4.74 11.52 19.84
C THR A 340 4.63 11.79 18.34
N ILE A 341 3.71 11.12 17.66
CA ILE A 341 3.38 11.40 16.26
C ILE A 341 1.98 12.04 16.24
N PRO A 342 1.81 13.28 15.74
CA PRO A 342 0.50 13.90 15.67
C PRO A 342 -0.44 13.10 14.74
N PRO A 343 -1.77 13.34 14.76
CA PRO A 343 -2.67 12.82 13.74
C PRO A 343 -2.12 13.12 12.35
N ASP A 344 -2.16 12.12 11.47
CA ASP A 344 -1.64 12.20 10.10
C ASP A 344 -0.13 12.54 9.97
N GLY A 345 0.59 12.55 11.09
CA GLY A 345 2.02 12.81 11.13
C GLY A 345 2.85 11.58 10.82
N SER A 346 4.14 11.81 10.58
CA SER A 346 5.13 10.75 10.49
C SER A 346 6.43 11.13 11.19
N VAL A 347 7.20 10.11 11.54
CA VAL A 347 8.59 10.21 11.99
C VAL A 347 9.42 9.17 11.26
N THR A 348 10.74 9.35 11.25
CA THR A 348 11.63 8.42 10.56
C THR A 348 12.73 7.98 11.49
N PHE A 349 13.04 6.69 11.46
CA PHE A 349 14.30 6.16 11.97
C PHE A 349 15.10 5.53 10.84
N GLY A 350 16.41 5.49 11.03
CA GLY A 350 17.30 4.90 10.04
C GLY A 350 18.30 3.95 10.67
N PHE A 351 18.90 3.14 9.82
CA PHE A 351 19.86 2.14 10.26
C PHE A 351 20.90 1.83 9.18
N THR A 352 22.03 1.27 9.61
CA THR A 352 22.98 0.60 8.73
C THR A 352 22.92 -0.89 8.95
N ALA A 353 23.10 -1.66 7.89
CA ALA A 353 23.16 -3.11 7.98
C ALA A 353 24.28 -3.68 7.10
N THR A 354 24.86 -4.78 7.53
CA THR A 354 25.63 -5.66 6.65
C THR A 354 24.67 -6.59 5.94
N SER A 355 24.97 -6.96 4.69
CA SER A 355 24.11 -7.79 3.86
C SER A 355 24.93 -8.61 2.87
N THR A 356 24.53 -9.87 2.67
CA THR A 356 25.07 -10.74 1.61
C THR A 356 24.19 -10.77 0.35
N GLY A 357 23.25 -9.84 0.21
CA GLY A 357 22.44 -9.69 -1.00
C GLY A 357 20.93 -9.46 -0.78
N ASN A 358 20.42 -9.54 0.45
CA ASN A 358 19.02 -9.23 0.75
C ASN A 358 18.88 -8.02 1.68
N ASN A 359 18.63 -6.85 1.10
CA ASN A 359 18.52 -5.60 1.85
C ASN A 359 17.11 -5.30 2.37
N PHE A 360 16.19 -6.27 2.41
CA PHE A 360 14.79 -6.03 2.76
C PHE A 360 14.25 -7.05 3.78
N PRO A 361 13.12 -6.74 4.46
CA PRO A 361 12.51 -7.64 5.43
C PRO A 361 12.05 -8.99 4.85
N ILE A 362 12.03 -10.02 5.70
CA ILE A 362 11.25 -11.25 5.47
C ILE A 362 9.81 -10.96 5.90
N GLY A 363 8.88 -11.03 4.96
CA GLY A 363 7.49 -10.73 5.25
C GLY A 363 7.22 -9.24 5.26
N SER A 364 6.34 -8.82 6.15
CA SER A 364 5.98 -7.44 6.38
C SER A 364 6.81 -6.82 7.50
N ILE A 365 6.92 -5.49 7.45
CA ILE A 365 7.31 -4.66 8.58
C ILE A 365 6.02 -4.13 9.21
N GLY A 366 5.92 -4.16 10.54
CA GLY A 366 4.67 -3.80 11.23
C GLY A 366 4.92 -2.98 12.48
N CYS A 367 3.97 -2.12 12.83
CA CYS A 367 3.93 -1.52 14.16
C CYS A 367 3.53 -2.58 15.19
N VAL A 368 4.10 -2.47 16.39
CA VAL A 368 3.79 -3.31 17.56
C VAL A 368 3.77 -2.48 18.83
N ASN A 369 3.35 -3.10 19.94
CA ASN A 369 3.21 -2.47 21.27
C ASN A 369 4.56 -2.31 22.03
#